data_AF-R7UH73-F1
#
_entry.id   AF-R7UH73-F1
#
_cell.length_a   1.000
_cell.length_b   1.000
_cell.length_c   1.000
_cell.angle_alpha   90.00
_cell.angle_beta   90.00
_cell.angle_gamma   90.00
#
_symmetry.space_group_name_H-M   'P 1'
#
loop_
_entity.id
_entity.type
_entity.pdbx_description
1 polymer ?
#
loop_
_entity_poly.entity_id
_entity_poly.type
_entity_poly.pdbx_seq_one_letter_code
_entity_poly.pdbx_strand_id
1 'polypeptide(L)'
;DLEYLSDGIEGRSSNPVALLFDALTHPDADMGIETPSTLRWERKKDKVIDHVVLGKGEEGGVWQMLDGKVQTLSLGPWMELPGMSFRDWLSEYRSSKAREHTPVYNHDRASMDEVKHYYMAYVLKKGLTPYFANRSVVTSVE
;
A
#
# COMPACT_ATOMS: atom_id res chain seq x y z
N ASP A 1 16.83 20.15 3.95
CA ASP A 1 16.93 18.84 4.62
C ASP A 1 15.52 18.38 4.98
N LEU A 2 15.23 17.07 4.96
CA LEU A 2 13.92 16.54 5.36
C LEU A 2 13.63 16.83 6.84
N GLU A 3 14.64 16.78 7.70
CA GLU A 3 14.53 17.11 9.12
C GLU A 3 14.02 18.54 9.30
N TYR A 4 14.65 19.51 8.62
CA TYR A 4 14.22 20.91 8.62
C TYR A 4 12.80 21.11 8.06
N LEU A 5 12.45 20.41 6.97
CA LEU A 5 11.10 20.50 6.39
C LEU A 5 10.01 19.89 7.27
N SER A 6 10.39 18.94 8.13
CA SER A 6 9.48 18.27 9.05
C SER A 6 9.37 18.95 10.42
N ASP A 7 10.13 20.02 10.65
CA ASP A 7 10.16 20.71 11.93
C ASP A 7 8.79 21.34 12.25
N GLY A 8 8.34 21.16 13.49
CA GLY A 8 7.04 21.63 13.96
C GLY A 8 5.80 20.86 13.46
N ILE A 9 5.97 19.76 12.73
CA ILE A 9 4.84 18.90 12.34
C ILE A 9 4.44 18.00 13.51
N GLU A 10 3.18 18.13 13.94
CA GLU A 10 2.59 17.33 15.00
C GLU A 10 1.59 16.31 14.44
N GLY A 11 1.45 15.16 15.10
CA GLY A 11 0.57 14.10 14.62
C GLY A 11 0.65 12.81 15.44
N ARG A 12 0.19 11.71 14.87
CA ARG A 12 0.06 10.40 15.56
C ARG A 12 1.36 9.61 15.70
N SER A 13 2.45 10.11 15.13
CA SER A 13 3.78 9.48 15.14
C SER A 13 4.78 10.40 15.83
N SER A 14 5.73 9.81 16.56
CA SER A 14 6.87 10.56 17.11
C SER A 14 7.97 10.84 16.08
N ASN A 15 7.83 10.32 14.85
CA ASN A 15 8.76 10.58 13.77
C ASN A 15 8.21 11.70 12.86
N PRO A 16 8.77 12.92 12.91
CA PRO A 16 8.27 14.07 12.16
C PRO A 16 8.43 13.89 10.64
N VAL A 17 9.46 13.17 10.19
CA VAL A 17 9.66 12.88 8.75
C VAL A 17 8.57 11.94 8.24
N ALA A 18 8.11 10.99 9.06
CA ALA A 18 6.99 10.13 8.71
C ALA A 18 5.68 10.94 8.59
N LEU A 19 5.43 11.88 9.52
CA LEU A 19 4.28 12.77 9.45
C LEU A 19 4.31 13.68 8.21
N LEU A 20 5.48 14.25 7.89
CA LEU A 20 5.68 15.01 6.66
C LEU A 20 5.34 14.16 5.43
N PHE A 21 5.83 12.93 5.39
CA PHE A 21 5.58 12.02 4.28
C PHE A 21 4.09 11.69 4.12
N ASP A 22 3.39 11.41 5.21
CA ASP A 22 1.95 11.14 5.20
C ASP A 22 1.16 12.38 4.71
N ALA A 23 1.50 13.57 5.22
CA ALA A 23 0.86 14.83 4.81
C ALA A 23 1.10 15.17 3.34
N LEU A 24 2.28 14.85 2.79
CA LEU A 24 2.57 15.04 1.36
C LEU A 24 1.88 13.97 0.49
N THR A 25 1.75 12.74 1.01
CA THR A 25 1.12 11.63 0.31
C THR A 25 -0.39 11.82 0.22
N HIS A 26 -1.04 12.13 1.34
CA HIS A 26 -2.48 12.40 1.44
C HIS A 26 -2.74 13.70 2.23
N PRO A 27 -2.66 14.87 1.58
CA PRO A 27 -2.90 16.15 2.25
C PRO A 27 -4.30 16.22 2.85
N ASP A 28 -4.38 16.65 4.11
CA ASP A 28 -5.61 16.82 4.88
C ASP A 28 -6.47 15.55 5.03
N ALA A 29 -5.86 14.36 4.93
CA ALA A 29 -6.57 13.09 5.07
C ALA A 29 -7.29 12.94 6.42
N ASP A 30 -6.74 13.51 7.50
CA ASP A 30 -7.37 13.53 8.83
C ASP A 30 -8.65 14.39 8.87
N MET A 31 -8.79 15.35 7.96
CA MET A 31 -10.02 16.12 7.77
C MET A 31 -11.01 15.41 6.84
N GLY A 32 -10.67 14.21 6.35
CA GLY A 32 -11.46 13.47 5.37
C GLY A 32 -11.44 14.11 3.98
N ILE A 33 -10.50 15.01 3.72
CA ILE A 33 -10.38 15.69 2.43
C ILE A 33 -9.56 14.81 1.48
N GLU A 34 -10.08 14.60 0.28
CA GLU A 34 -9.38 13.87 -0.77
C GLU A 34 -8.60 14.83 -1.68
N THR A 35 -7.38 15.15 -1.27
CA THR A 35 -6.45 15.95 -2.09
C THR A 35 -5.47 15.04 -2.83
N PRO A 36 -5.15 15.31 -4.10
CA PRO A 36 -4.10 14.57 -4.82
C PRO A 36 -2.75 14.63 -4.08
N SER A 37 -1.99 13.54 -4.18
CA SER A 37 -0.63 13.50 -3.63
C SER A 37 0.23 14.61 -4.22
N THR A 38 1.01 15.26 -3.36
CA THR A 38 2.03 16.23 -3.77
C THR A 38 3.36 15.57 -4.12
N LEU A 39 3.47 14.25 -3.92
CA LEU A 39 4.65 13.46 -4.24
C LEU A 39 4.54 12.86 -5.64
N ARG A 40 5.67 12.80 -6.33
CA ARG A 40 5.82 12.06 -7.58
C ARG A 40 6.78 10.90 -7.39
N TRP A 41 6.30 9.69 -7.67
CA TRP A 41 7.10 8.47 -7.58
C TRP A 41 7.78 8.17 -8.91
N GLU A 42 9.11 8.19 -8.90
CA GLU A 42 9.94 7.89 -10.08
C GLU A 42 10.91 6.75 -9.79
N ARG A 43 10.91 5.71 -10.64
CA ARG A 43 11.88 4.62 -10.52
C ARG A 43 13.23 5.05 -11.09
N LYS A 44 14.26 5.11 -10.24
CA LYS A 44 15.66 5.35 -10.63
C LYS A 44 16.42 4.02 -10.68
N LYS A 45 16.66 3.49 -11.89
CA LYS A 45 17.29 2.18 -12.10
C LYS A 45 18.74 2.12 -11.58
N ASP A 46 19.43 3.25 -11.58
CA ASP A 46 20.78 3.45 -11.09
C ASP A 46 20.88 3.53 -9.56
N LYS A 47 19.74 3.66 -8.86
CA LYS A 47 19.62 3.71 -7.40
C LYS A 47 18.95 2.48 -6.81
N VAL A 48 18.92 1.37 -7.56
CA VAL A 48 18.38 0.10 -7.07
C VAL A 48 19.24 -0.39 -5.90
N ILE A 49 18.56 -0.72 -4.81
CA ILE A 49 19.17 -1.37 -3.64
C ILE A 49 18.93 -2.87 -3.81
N ASP A 50 19.99 -3.66 -3.79
CA ASP A 50 19.86 -5.12 -3.80
C ASP A 50 19.36 -5.61 -2.44
N HIS A 51 18.34 -6.46 -2.43
CA HIS A 51 17.65 -6.89 -1.21
C HIS A 51 16.95 -8.23 -1.42
N VAL A 52 16.56 -8.88 -0.32
CA VAL A 52 15.73 -10.09 -0.35
C VAL A 52 14.60 -9.97 0.67
N VAL A 53 13.42 -10.42 0.27
CA VAL A 53 12.23 -10.52 1.13
C VAL A 53 11.94 -11.99 1.36
N LEU A 54 12.00 -12.41 2.63
CA LEU A 54 11.78 -13.79 3.05
C LEU A 54 10.40 -13.90 3.71
N GLY A 55 9.54 -14.77 3.21
CA GLY A 55 8.18 -14.94 3.72
C GLY A 55 7.68 -16.38 3.60
N LYS A 56 6.85 -16.80 4.55
CA LYS A 56 6.27 -18.16 4.57
C LYS A 56 5.25 -18.41 3.46
N GLY A 57 4.60 -17.35 2.98
CA GLY A 57 3.55 -17.42 1.96
C GLY A 57 3.78 -16.42 0.83
N GLU A 58 2.73 -16.16 0.07
CA GLU A 58 2.70 -15.14 -0.99
C GLU A 58 2.70 -13.72 -0.41
N GLU A 59 2.83 -12.71 -1.28
CA GLU A 59 2.90 -11.30 -0.91
C GLU A 59 1.65 -10.84 -0.16
N GLY A 60 1.80 -9.96 0.83
CA GLY A 60 0.67 -9.38 1.56
C GLY A 60 0.45 -9.94 2.97
N GLY A 61 1.29 -10.86 3.46
CA GLY A 61 1.39 -11.18 4.89
C GLY A 61 0.06 -11.65 5.49
N VAL A 62 -0.43 -10.96 6.53
CA VAL A 62 -1.67 -11.36 7.24
C VAL A 62 -2.90 -11.40 6.33
N TRP A 63 -2.95 -10.56 5.29
CA TRP A 63 -4.07 -10.49 4.35
C TRP A 63 -4.24 -11.78 3.53
N GLN A 64 -3.21 -12.62 3.45
CA GLN A 64 -3.29 -13.95 2.83
C GLN A 64 -4.08 -14.96 3.69
N MET A 65 -4.20 -14.73 5.00
CA MET A 65 -4.79 -15.68 5.96
C MET A 65 -6.19 -15.29 6.42
N LEU A 66 -6.60 -14.04 6.23
CA LEU A 66 -7.88 -13.53 6.70
C LEU A 66 -9.03 -13.92 5.76
N ASP A 67 -10.26 -13.96 6.31
CA ASP A 67 -11.46 -14.23 5.50
C ASP A 67 -11.69 -13.09 4.50
N GLY A 68 -11.51 -13.41 3.22
CA GLY A 68 -11.57 -12.47 2.11
C GLY A 68 -12.92 -11.77 1.92
N LYS A 69 -14.01 -12.28 2.51
CA LYS A 69 -15.35 -11.69 2.39
C LYS A 69 -15.59 -10.54 3.36
N VAL A 70 -14.76 -10.41 4.39
CA VAL A 70 -14.92 -9.37 5.42
C VAL A 70 -14.39 -8.03 4.88
N GLN A 71 -15.13 -6.95 5.13
CA GLN A 71 -14.72 -5.60 4.77
C GLN A 71 -13.68 -5.04 5.75
N THR A 72 -12.81 -4.16 5.24
CA THR A 72 -11.82 -3.47 6.05
C THR A 72 -12.48 -2.46 6.99
N LEU A 73 -11.94 -2.34 8.21
CA LEU A 73 -12.31 -1.28 9.15
C LEU A 73 -11.74 0.09 8.72
N SER A 74 -10.61 0.08 8.03
CA SER A 74 -9.95 1.26 7.48
C SER A 74 -10.44 1.56 6.07
N LEU A 75 -10.30 2.83 5.65
CA LEU A 75 -10.59 3.24 4.27
C LEU A 75 -9.45 2.80 3.34
N GLY A 76 -9.77 2.54 2.07
CA GLY A 76 -8.84 2.15 1.01
C GLY A 76 -7.59 3.04 0.92
N PRO A 77 -7.72 4.38 0.90
CA PRO A 77 -6.58 5.29 0.83
C PRO A 77 -5.55 5.09 1.97
N TRP A 78 -5.98 4.66 3.15
CA TRP A 78 -5.06 4.40 4.28
C TRP A 78 -4.28 3.09 4.15
N MET A 79 -4.59 2.28 3.14
CA MET A 79 -3.90 1.03 2.80
C MET A 79 -3.16 1.17 1.46
N GLU A 80 -3.03 2.38 0.94
CA GLU A 80 -2.33 2.68 -0.31
C GLU A 80 -0.82 2.53 -0.15
N LEU A 81 -0.19 1.94 -1.16
CA LEU A 81 1.26 1.81 -1.26
C LEU A 81 1.87 2.86 -2.19
N PRO A 82 3.10 3.31 -1.91
CA PRO A 82 3.81 4.35 -2.66
C PRO A 82 3.71 4.30 -4.19
N GLY A 83 3.09 5.34 -4.75
CA GLY A 83 3.02 5.56 -6.20
C GLY A 83 2.15 4.55 -6.93
N MET A 84 1.16 3.96 -6.26
CA MET A 84 0.13 3.15 -6.89
C MET A 84 -1.19 3.43 -6.20
N SER A 85 -2.08 4.22 -6.82
CA SER A 85 -3.34 4.56 -6.14
C SER A 85 -4.17 3.31 -5.86
N PHE A 86 -4.58 3.15 -4.59
CA PHE A 86 -5.45 2.06 -4.15
C PHE A 86 -6.83 2.21 -4.78
N ARG A 87 -7.37 3.43 -4.78
CA ARG A 87 -8.69 3.72 -5.35
C ARG A 87 -8.75 3.43 -6.85
N ASP A 88 -7.77 3.92 -7.60
CA ASP A 88 -7.73 3.70 -9.05
C ASP A 88 -7.57 2.22 -9.37
N TRP A 89 -6.65 1.53 -8.66
CA TRP A 89 -6.47 0.09 -8.82
C TRP A 89 -7.73 -0.69 -8.45
N LEU A 90 -8.41 -0.33 -7.37
CA LEU A 90 -9.62 -1.03 -6.92
C LEU A 90 -10.76 -0.85 -7.92
N SER A 91 -10.91 0.35 -8.49
CA SER A 91 -11.89 0.62 -9.54
C SER A 91 -11.63 -0.22 -10.79
N GLU A 92 -10.37 -0.31 -11.23
CA GLU A 92 -9.94 -1.16 -12.35
C GLU A 92 -10.16 -2.65 -12.05
N TYR A 93 -9.74 -3.10 -10.86
CA TYR A 93 -9.87 -4.47 -10.41
C TYR A 93 -11.33 -4.90 -10.36
N ARG A 94 -12.20 -4.14 -9.69
CA ARG A 94 -13.64 -4.40 -9.65
C ARG A 94 -14.27 -4.38 -11.04
N SER A 95 -13.92 -3.42 -11.89
CA SER A 95 -14.43 -3.36 -13.27
C SER A 95 -14.04 -4.58 -14.09
N SER A 96 -12.82 -5.09 -13.91
CA SER A 96 -12.36 -6.32 -14.57
C SER A 96 -13.12 -7.57 -14.12
N LYS A 97 -13.61 -7.57 -12.87
CA LYS A 97 -14.37 -8.66 -12.25
C LYS A 97 -15.90 -8.53 -12.44
N ALA A 98 -16.42 -7.31 -12.59
CA ALA A 98 -17.84 -6.98 -12.71
C ALA A 98 -18.52 -7.49 -14.01
N ARG A 99 -17.79 -8.20 -14.89
CA ARG A 99 -18.40 -9.08 -15.89
C ARG A 99 -19.18 -10.24 -15.22
N GLU A 100 -18.99 -10.46 -13.92
CA GLU A 100 -19.84 -11.24 -13.02
C GLU A 100 -20.64 -10.28 -12.13
N HIS A 101 -21.97 -10.40 -12.13
CA HIS A 101 -22.94 -9.47 -11.53
C HIS A 101 -22.65 -9.15 -10.06
N THR A 102 -21.99 -8.04 -9.77
CA THR A 102 -21.78 -7.55 -8.40
C THR A 102 -22.06 -6.06 -8.30
N PRO A 103 -22.82 -5.61 -7.28
CA PRO A 103 -23.14 -4.20 -7.09
C PRO A 103 -21.88 -3.41 -6.73
N VAL A 104 -21.78 -2.20 -7.26
CA VAL A 104 -20.70 -1.26 -6.96
C VAL A 104 -20.84 -0.82 -5.50
N TYR A 105 -20.14 -1.50 -4.60
CA TYR A 105 -20.03 -1.07 -3.20
C TYR A 105 -19.27 0.25 -3.12
N ASN A 106 -19.56 0.98 -2.04
CA ASN A 106 -18.92 2.25 -1.67
C ASN A 106 -17.40 2.19 -1.94
N HIS A 107 -16.87 3.15 -2.71
CA HIS A 107 -15.48 3.11 -3.21
C HIS A 107 -14.44 3.16 -2.08
N ASP A 108 -14.86 3.59 -0.89
CA ASP A 108 -13.94 3.91 0.20
C ASP A 108 -13.53 2.67 1.00
N ARG A 109 -14.26 1.55 0.90
CA ARG A 109 -13.95 0.32 1.66
C ARG A 109 -13.71 -0.87 0.73
N ALA A 110 -12.63 -1.59 1.02
CA ALA A 110 -12.24 -2.81 0.34
C ALA A 110 -12.60 -4.05 1.18
N SER A 111 -12.74 -5.20 0.54
CA SER A 111 -12.67 -6.47 1.24
C SER A 111 -11.22 -6.83 1.57
N MET A 112 -11.03 -7.72 2.54
CA MET A 112 -9.69 -8.27 2.84
C MET A 112 -9.08 -8.96 1.61
N ASP A 113 -9.90 -9.59 0.76
CA ASP A 113 -9.44 -10.19 -0.49
C ASP A 113 -8.94 -9.14 -1.49
N GLU A 114 -9.61 -8.00 -1.59
CA GLU A 114 -9.20 -6.89 -2.47
C GLU A 114 -7.86 -6.29 -2.00
N VAL A 115 -7.66 -6.10 -0.70
CA VAL A 115 -6.38 -5.60 -0.14
C VAL A 115 -5.25 -6.58 -0.43
N LYS A 116 -5.48 -7.89 -0.23
CA LYS A 116 -4.52 -8.94 -0.56
C LYS A 116 -4.08 -8.85 -2.03
N HIS A 117 -5.04 -8.78 -2.95
CA HIS A 117 -4.75 -8.69 -4.38
C HIS A 117 -4.05 -7.37 -4.75
N TYR A 118 -4.36 -6.26 -4.07
CA TYR A 118 -3.68 -5.00 -4.27
C TYR A 118 -2.17 -5.10 -3.93
N TYR A 119 -1.82 -5.70 -2.79
CA TYR A 119 -0.41 -5.87 -2.39
C TYR A 119 0.36 -6.82 -3.32
N MET A 120 -0.27 -7.89 -3.78
CA MET A 120 0.33 -8.76 -4.80
C MET A 120 0.56 -8.02 -6.12
N ALA A 121 -0.45 -7.25 -6.57
CA ALA A 121 -0.35 -6.46 -7.79
C ALA A 121 0.73 -5.37 -7.69
N TYR A 122 0.94 -4.80 -6.52
CA TYR A 122 2.00 -3.83 -6.27
C TYR A 122 3.39 -4.41 -6.51
N VAL A 123 3.66 -5.59 -5.95
CA VAL A 123 4.96 -6.29 -6.13
C VAL A 123 5.24 -6.55 -7.60
N LEU A 124 4.22 -7.00 -8.35
CA LEU A 124 4.33 -7.21 -9.80
C LEU A 124 4.56 -5.88 -10.55
N LYS A 125 3.70 -4.88 -10.34
CA LYS A 125 3.72 -3.59 -11.08
C LYS A 125 4.99 -2.79 -10.82
N LYS A 126 5.57 -2.91 -9.62
CA LYS A 126 6.84 -2.26 -9.25
C LYS A 126 8.08 -3.06 -9.63
N GLY A 127 7.91 -4.26 -10.17
CA GLY A 127 9.02 -5.12 -10.59
C GLY A 127 9.85 -5.64 -9.41
N LEU A 128 9.20 -5.88 -8.27
CA LEU A 128 9.83 -6.34 -7.04
C LEU A 128 9.90 -7.87 -6.94
N THR A 129 9.14 -8.60 -7.78
CA THR A 129 9.07 -10.07 -7.78
C THR A 129 10.42 -10.78 -7.67
N PRO A 130 11.50 -10.38 -8.37
CA PRO A 130 12.79 -11.08 -8.27
C PRO A 130 13.41 -11.10 -6.87
N TYR A 131 13.02 -10.17 -5.99
CA TYR A 131 13.55 -10.05 -4.63
C TYR A 131 12.75 -10.87 -3.61
N PHE A 132 11.62 -11.45 -4.00
CA PHE A 132 10.77 -12.25 -3.11
C PHE A 132 11.17 -13.73 -3.16
N ALA A 133 11.69 -14.24 -2.05
CA ALA A 133 11.93 -15.65 -1.84
C ALA A 133 10.80 -16.22 -0.95
N ASN A 134 9.63 -16.39 -1.56
CA ASN A 134 8.44 -16.94 -0.91
C ASN A 134 8.67 -18.39 -0.48
N ARG A 135 7.89 -18.85 0.50
CA ARG A 135 8.01 -20.18 1.15
C ARG A 135 9.35 -20.39 1.87
N SER A 136 9.91 -19.31 2.39
CA SER A 136 11.13 -19.31 3.19
C SER A 136 10.81 -19.12 4.67
N VAL A 137 11.57 -19.80 5.54
CA VAL A 137 11.52 -19.64 6.99
C VAL A 137 12.93 -19.27 7.46
N VAL A 138 13.07 -18.11 8.10
CA VAL A 138 14.31 -17.74 8.77
C VAL A 138 14.44 -18.57 10.05
N THR A 139 15.47 -19.39 10.14
CA THR A 139 15.75 -20.26 11.30
C THR A 139 16.76 -19.64 12.26
N SER A 140 17.66 -18.80 11.76
CA SER A 140 18.68 -18.08 12.53
C SER A 140 19.09 -16.80 11.80
N VAL A 141 19.62 -15.85 12.56
CA VAL A 141 20.32 -14.66 12.06
C VAL A 141 21.56 -14.52 12.96
N GLU A 142 22.72 -14.37 12.35
CA GLU A 142 24.02 -14.21 13.04
C GLU A 142 24.56 -12.80 12.83
#